data_AF-A0A6P1JH99-F1
#
_entry.id   AF-A0A6P1JH99-F1
#
_cell.length_a   1.000
_cell.length_b   1.000
_cell.length_c   1.000
_cell.angle_alpha   90.00
_cell.angle_beta   90.00
_cell.angle_gamma   90.00
#
_symmetry.space_group_name_H-M   'P 1'
#
loop_
_entity.id
_entity.type
_entity.pdbx_description
1 polymer ?
#
loop_
_entity_poly.entity_id
_entity_poly.type
_entity_poly.pdbx_seq_one_letter_code
_entity_poly.pdbx_strand_id
1 'polypeptide(L)'
;MTRTVVVGSGIAGLVVALLASRRHEVLLVTKGALAESSTRAAQGGIAAVTTDDDSVALHVEDTLTAGAGLCSRSAVEVLCAEGPAAVAALVAWGVGFDRDGDRLARGLEGAHSRPRILHAGGDATGSAIEEALVAAVRAAAVTVLEETVLVDLVRAGAAVTGVDVLREGRVQRIDADAVVLATGGAGQLYLHTTNPAVATGDGLAAALRAGAQTADLEFYQFHPTSLALPGGFLVSEAVRGEGAVLRDAAGERFLVGVHPDAELAPRDVVARAIADRMRLQGGLPVHLDARAIPAEVLAHRFPTISAACRAGGLSLADDLIPVTPAAHYWMGGIATNLDGRTSLPGLFAVGEVACTGVHGANRLASNSLLEGVVFARRVAAALDDGARASSASDSAPPTALVPLALDRALLQETLWTGAGLSRDAAGLESARAALAAAGSPAPLTRATLEDANLRACGLALIDAALARAESRGAHHRTDHPHPSASAYRVAGTRKVAVPC
;
A
#
# COMPACT_ATOMS: atom_id res chain seq x y z
N MET A 1 -10.47 -16.26 -26.76
CA MET A 1 -10.37 -15.85 -25.34
C MET A 1 -10.26 -14.33 -25.33
N THR A 2 -10.71 -13.65 -24.27
CA THR A 2 -10.42 -12.20 -24.16
C THR A 2 -8.97 -12.01 -23.72
N ARG A 3 -8.34 -10.94 -24.20
CA ARG A 3 -6.98 -10.57 -23.85
C ARG A 3 -7.01 -9.64 -22.64
N THR A 4 -6.41 -10.07 -21.54
CA THR A 4 -6.31 -9.29 -20.30
C THR A 4 -4.86 -8.90 -20.06
N VAL A 5 -4.62 -7.61 -19.86
CA VAL A 5 -3.32 -7.10 -19.41
C VAL A 5 -3.39 -6.80 -17.92
N VAL A 6 -2.57 -7.47 -17.13
CA VAL A 6 -2.39 -7.19 -15.70
C VAL A 6 -1.09 -6.41 -15.53
N VAL A 7 -1.13 -5.24 -14.90
CA VAL A 7 0.04 -4.38 -14.69
C VAL A 7 0.40 -4.36 -13.22
N GLY A 8 1.56 -4.92 -12.89
CA GLY A 8 2.08 -5.06 -11.53
C GLY A 8 2.02 -6.51 -11.05
N SER A 9 3.11 -6.98 -10.43
CA SER A 9 3.30 -8.36 -9.97
C SER A 9 3.39 -8.51 -8.45
N GLY A 10 2.75 -7.62 -7.69
CA GLY A 10 2.49 -7.87 -6.28
C GLY A 10 1.42 -8.95 -6.08
N ILE A 11 1.09 -9.27 -4.82
CA ILE A 11 0.09 -10.28 -4.45
C ILE A 11 -1.22 -10.17 -5.25
N ALA A 12 -1.74 -8.95 -5.41
CA ALA A 12 -2.99 -8.72 -6.13
C ALA A 12 -2.88 -9.08 -7.62
N GLY A 13 -1.82 -8.62 -8.29
CA GLY A 13 -1.60 -8.87 -9.71
C GLY A 13 -1.29 -10.33 -10.01
N LEU A 14 -0.48 -10.99 -9.17
CA LEU A 14 -0.18 -12.42 -9.31
C LEU A 14 -1.45 -13.27 -9.14
N VAL A 15 -2.30 -12.95 -8.15
CA VAL A 15 -3.56 -13.66 -7.93
C VAL A 15 -4.53 -13.46 -9.10
N VAL A 16 -4.69 -12.23 -9.59
CA VAL A 16 -5.52 -11.97 -10.79
C VAL A 16 -4.98 -12.75 -11.98
N ALA A 17 -3.68 -12.66 -12.27
CA ALA A 17 -3.07 -13.32 -13.43
C ALA A 17 -3.26 -14.85 -13.36
N LEU A 18 -2.99 -15.46 -12.20
CA LEU A 18 -3.15 -16.89 -11.97
C LEU A 18 -4.59 -17.36 -12.20
N LEU A 19 -5.56 -16.65 -11.63
CA LEU A 19 -6.97 -17.02 -11.75
C LEU A 19 -7.53 -16.76 -13.15
N ALA A 20 -7.23 -15.60 -13.73
CA ALA A 20 -7.72 -15.19 -15.04
C ALA A 20 -7.15 -16.07 -16.17
N SER A 21 -5.91 -16.57 -16.04
CA SER A 21 -5.27 -17.44 -17.05
C SER A 21 -6.03 -18.73 -17.37
N ARG A 22 -6.97 -19.14 -16.49
CA ARG A 22 -7.83 -20.30 -16.70
C ARG A 22 -8.86 -20.09 -17.82
N ARG A 23 -9.19 -18.84 -18.15
CA ARG A 23 -10.29 -18.48 -19.08
C ARG A 23 -9.92 -17.36 -20.06
N HIS A 24 -8.83 -16.64 -19.81
CA HIS A 24 -8.39 -15.49 -20.59
C HIS A 24 -6.95 -15.67 -21.06
N GLU A 25 -6.60 -15.00 -22.15
CA GLU A 25 -5.20 -14.80 -22.53
C GLU A 25 -4.63 -13.69 -21.65
N VAL A 26 -3.72 -14.05 -20.74
CA VAL A 26 -3.18 -13.11 -19.75
C VAL A 26 -1.76 -12.71 -20.10
N LEU A 27 -1.53 -11.40 -20.16
CA LEU A 27 -0.22 -10.78 -20.18
C LEU A 27 0.02 -10.04 -18.87
N LEU A 28 0.99 -10.49 -18.08
CA LEU A 28 1.43 -9.84 -16.85
C LEU A 28 2.63 -8.94 -17.17
N VAL A 29 2.47 -7.63 -17.00
CA VAL A 29 3.50 -6.61 -17.17
C VAL A 29 4.03 -6.19 -15.82
N THR A 30 5.35 -6.19 -15.63
CA THR A 30 5.97 -5.71 -14.39
C THR A 30 7.21 -4.86 -14.67
N LYS A 31 7.37 -3.81 -13.86
CA LYS A 31 8.36 -2.75 -14.05
C LYS A 31 9.80 -3.23 -13.81
N GLY A 32 9.98 -4.14 -12.88
CA GLY A 32 11.28 -4.74 -12.54
C GLY A 32 11.24 -6.25 -12.75
N ALA A 33 11.88 -6.98 -11.84
CA ALA A 33 11.73 -8.43 -11.76
C ALA A 33 10.34 -8.82 -11.25
N LEU A 34 9.86 -10.00 -11.62
CA LEU A 34 8.56 -10.54 -11.24
C LEU A 34 8.35 -10.57 -9.72
N ALA A 35 9.43 -10.84 -8.98
CA ALA A 35 9.45 -10.90 -7.52
C ALA A 35 9.62 -9.55 -6.82
N GLU A 36 9.93 -8.47 -7.55
CA GLU A 36 10.22 -7.16 -6.97
C GLU A 36 8.93 -6.39 -6.68
N SER A 37 8.46 -6.44 -5.43
CA SER A 37 7.27 -5.70 -5.00
C SER A 37 7.23 -5.46 -3.48
N SER A 38 6.38 -4.55 -3.01
CA SER A 38 6.11 -4.37 -1.57
C SER A 38 5.54 -5.62 -0.91
N THR A 39 4.97 -6.56 -1.68
CA THR A 39 4.48 -7.84 -1.14
C THR A 39 5.62 -8.62 -0.49
N ARG A 40 6.76 -8.76 -1.17
CA ARG A 40 7.93 -9.49 -0.66
C ARG A 40 8.46 -8.91 0.65
N ALA A 41 8.35 -7.59 0.83
CA ALA A 41 8.85 -6.88 2.01
C ALA A 41 7.91 -6.94 3.24
N ALA A 42 6.72 -7.54 3.12
CA ALA A 42 5.77 -7.60 4.22
C ALA A 42 6.25 -8.54 5.35
N GLN A 43 6.38 -8.01 6.57
CA GLN A 43 6.93 -8.75 7.71
C GLN A 43 5.89 -9.28 8.70
N GLY A 44 4.80 -8.53 8.94
CA GLY A 44 3.75 -8.92 9.89
C GLY A 44 3.03 -10.17 9.37
N GLY A 45 1.82 -10.01 8.87
CA GLY A 45 1.20 -11.15 8.22
C GLY A 45 -0.05 -10.81 7.43
N ILE A 46 -0.89 -11.82 7.32
CA ILE A 46 -2.21 -11.70 6.72
C ILE A 46 -3.26 -11.97 7.81
N ALA A 47 -4.15 -11.00 8.04
CA ALA A 47 -5.22 -11.14 9.01
C ALA A 47 -6.32 -12.05 8.41
N ALA A 48 -6.75 -13.09 9.11
CA ALA A 48 -7.91 -13.89 8.73
C ALA A 48 -8.46 -14.68 9.91
N VAL A 49 -9.80 -14.75 10.01
CA VAL A 49 -10.49 -15.56 11.01
C VAL A 49 -10.43 -17.03 10.59
N THR A 50 -9.58 -17.82 11.24
CA THR A 50 -9.32 -19.23 10.84
C THR A 50 -9.78 -20.26 11.87
N THR A 51 -10.37 -19.81 12.98
CA THR A 51 -10.74 -20.63 14.14
C THR A 51 -12.01 -20.10 14.80
N ASP A 52 -12.66 -20.94 15.62
CA ASP A 52 -13.95 -20.65 16.24
C ASP A 52 -13.89 -19.73 17.48
N ASP A 53 -12.70 -19.43 17.99
CA ASP A 53 -12.47 -18.52 19.14
C ASP A 53 -12.35 -17.04 18.73
N ASP A 54 -12.50 -16.76 17.43
CA ASP A 54 -12.60 -15.44 16.82
C ASP A 54 -13.83 -15.40 15.89
N SER A 55 -14.20 -14.23 15.36
CA SER A 55 -15.32 -14.13 14.43
C SER A 55 -15.12 -13.05 13.38
N VAL A 56 -15.74 -13.26 12.21
CA VAL A 56 -15.77 -12.26 11.13
C VAL A 56 -16.33 -10.93 11.63
N ALA A 57 -17.35 -10.95 12.50
CA ALA A 57 -17.94 -9.75 13.08
C ALA A 57 -16.92 -8.91 13.88
N LEU A 58 -16.07 -9.57 14.69
CA LEU A 58 -14.99 -8.88 15.42
C LEU A 58 -13.94 -8.32 14.48
N HIS A 59 -13.59 -9.03 13.40
CA HIS A 59 -12.63 -8.51 12.41
C HIS A 59 -13.20 -7.30 11.64
N VAL A 60 -14.50 -7.31 11.34
CA VAL A 60 -15.21 -6.16 10.79
C VAL A 60 -15.15 -4.99 11.76
N GLU A 61 -15.47 -5.19 13.04
CA GLU A 61 -15.45 -4.14 14.06
C GLU A 61 -14.06 -3.50 14.24
N ASP A 62 -13.01 -4.31 14.35
CA ASP A 62 -11.63 -3.83 14.45
C ASP A 62 -11.25 -2.99 13.21
N THR A 63 -11.63 -3.46 12.02
CA THR A 63 -11.33 -2.76 10.76
C THR A 63 -12.06 -1.43 10.65
N LEU A 64 -13.35 -1.39 11.00
CA LEU A 64 -14.16 -0.16 10.99
C LEU A 64 -13.66 0.87 12.00
N THR A 65 -13.27 0.39 13.19
CA THR A 65 -12.71 1.22 14.26
C THR A 65 -11.38 1.83 13.82
N ALA A 66 -10.47 0.99 13.30
CA ALA A 66 -9.17 1.45 12.80
C ALA A 66 -9.29 2.47 11.66
N GLY A 67 -10.27 2.33 10.77
CA GLY A 67 -10.51 3.25 9.65
C GLY A 67 -11.19 4.57 10.00
N ALA A 68 -11.38 4.86 11.29
CA ALA A 68 -11.84 6.14 11.85
C ALA A 68 -13.14 6.69 11.22
N GLY A 69 -14.09 5.80 10.97
CA GLY A 69 -15.43 6.13 10.49
C GLY A 69 -15.56 6.42 9.00
N LEU A 70 -14.50 6.14 8.21
CA LEU A 70 -14.54 6.30 6.74
C LEU A 70 -14.48 4.98 5.97
N CYS A 71 -14.50 3.83 6.63
CA CYS A 71 -14.59 2.56 5.93
C CYS A 71 -15.91 2.44 5.14
N SER A 72 -15.87 1.77 3.99
CA SER A 72 -17.08 1.23 3.37
C SER A 72 -17.43 -0.06 4.09
N ARG A 73 -18.53 -0.09 4.84
CA ARG A 73 -18.94 -1.27 5.61
C ARG A 73 -19.08 -2.51 4.74
N SER A 74 -19.73 -2.38 3.58
CA SER A 74 -19.87 -3.49 2.62
C SER A 74 -18.53 -4.04 2.15
N ALA A 75 -17.54 -3.19 1.90
CA ALA A 75 -16.21 -3.62 1.50
C ALA A 75 -15.45 -4.32 2.63
N VAL A 76 -15.61 -3.84 3.88
CA VAL A 76 -15.02 -4.49 5.06
C VAL A 76 -15.67 -5.84 5.34
N GLU A 77 -17.00 -5.95 5.21
CA GLU A 77 -17.72 -7.21 5.35
C GLU A 77 -17.27 -8.24 4.31
N VAL A 78 -17.11 -7.82 3.04
CA VAL A 78 -16.54 -8.66 1.98
C VAL A 78 -15.12 -9.11 2.34
N LEU A 79 -14.24 -8.17 2.72
CA LEU A 79 -12.87 -8.48 3.10
C LEU A 79 -12.81 -9.56 4.18
N CYS A 80 -13.51 -9.34 5.29
CA CYS A 80 -13.45 -10.21 6.46
C CYS A 80 -14.15 -11.55 6.22
N ALA A 81 -15.30 -11.57 5.53
CA ALA A 81 -16.05 -12.80 5.28
C ALA A 81 -15.37 -13.71 4.24
N GLU A 82 -14.72 -13.14 3.22
CA GLU A 82 -14.01 -13.92 2.19
C GLU A 82 -12.56 -14.25 2.58
N GLY A 83 -12.05 -13.64 3.66
CA GLY A 83 -10.67 -13.83 4.12
C GLY A 83 -10.24 -15.27 4.39
N PRO A 84 -11.05 -16.13 5.03
CA PRO A 84 -10.69 -17.53 5.24
C PRO A 84 -10.48 -18.30 3.93
N ALA A 85 -11.34 -18.06 2.93
CA ALA A 85 -11.22 -18.67 1.61
C ALA A 85 -10.02 -18.12 0.82
N ALA A 86 -9.63 -16.85 1.04
CA ALA A 86 -8.43 -16.26 0.49
C ALA A 86 -7.16 -16.93 1.05
N VAL A 87 -7.08 -17.12 2.36
CA VAL A 87 -5.97 -17.85 3.02
C VAL A 87 -5.89 -19.29 2.54
N ALA A 88 -7.02 -19.99 2.45
CA ALA A 88 -7.06 -21.37 1.96
C ALA A 88 -6.50 -21.49 0.52
N ALA A 89 -6.75 -20.49 -0.34
CA ALA A 89 -6.17 -20.46 -1.67
C ALA A 89 -4.67 -20.20 -1.67
N LEU A 90 -4.15 -19.31 -0.82
CA LEU A 90 -2.71 -19.12 -0.65
C LEU A 90 -2.02 -20.42 -0.25
N VAL A 91 -2.58 -21.16 0.71
CA VAL A 91 -2.08 -22.48 1.11
C VAL A 91 -2.09 -23.46 -0.09
N ALA A 92 -3.18 -23.48 -0.86
CA ALA A 92 -3.28 -24.33 -2.05
C ALA A 92 -2.27 -23.96 -3.16
N TRP A 93 -1.81 -22.71 -3.20
CA TRP A 93 -0.74 -22.26 -4.10
C TRP A 93 0.67 -22.44 -3.54
N GLY A 94 0.80 -23.04 -2.35
CA GLY A 94 2.09 -23.44 -1.77
C GLY A 94 2.60 -22.53 -0.65
N VAL A 95 1.80 -21.58 -0.15
CA VAL A 95 2.21 -20.77 1.00
C VAL A 95 2.22 -21.62 2.28
N GLY A 96 3.41 -21.80 2.84
CA GLY A 96 3.62 -22.48 4.12
C GLY A 96 3.53 -21.54 5.31
N PHE A 97 2.31 -21.28 5.81
CA PHE A 97 2.13 -20.52 7.06
C PHE A 97 2.65 -21.31 8.28
N ASP A 98 3.16 -20.57 9.26
CA ASP A 98 3.67 -21.10 10.52
C ASP A 98 2.57 -21.82 11.30
N ARG A 99 2.96 -22.84 12.06
CA ARG A 99 2.05 -23.74 12.77
C ARG A 99 2.37 -23.85 14.25
N ASP A 100 1.34 -24.02 15.05
CA ASP A 100 1.40 -24.46 16.45
C ASP A 100 0.71 -25.83 16.54
N GLY A 101 1.53 -26.89 16.54
CA GLY A 101 1.08 -28.25 16.31
C GLY A 101 0.38 -28.39 14.95
N ASP A 102 -0.87 -28.86 14.97
CA ASP A 102 -1.68 -29.04 13.74
C ASP A 102 -2.39 -27.75 13.29
N ARG A 103 -2.41 -26.71 14.12
CA ARG A 103 -3.13 -25.45 13.86
C ARG A 103 -2.20 -24.40 13.25
N LEU A 104 -2.78 -23.44 12.53
CA LEU A 104 -2.03 -22.27 12.09
C LEU A 104 -1.69 -21.39 13.30
N ALA A 105 -0.44 -20.94 13.38
CA ALA A 105 -0.01 -20.00 14.39
C ALA A 105 -0.64 -18.62 14.12
N ARG A 106 -1.08 -17.93 15.18
CA ARG A 106 -1.75 -16.63 15.10
C ARG A 106 -1.06 -15.62 16.00
N GLY A 107 -0.70 -14.47 15.45
CA GLY A 107 -0.17 -13.32 16.18
C GLY A 107 -1.21 -12.21 16.39
N LEU A 108 -0.81 -11.22 17.18
CA LEU A 108 -1.57 -9.99 17.46
C LEU A 108 -0.74 -8.77 17.04
N GLU A 109 -1.36 -7.84 16.32
CA GLU A 109 -0.79 -6.53 15.98
C GLU A 109 -1.76 -5.44 16.47
N GLY A 110 -1.36 -4.17 16.36
CA GLY A 110 -2.10 -3.02 16.87
C GLY A 110 -3.51 -2.92 16.30
N ALA A 111 -4.42 -2.44 17.14
CA ALA A 111 -5.85 -2.29 16.88
C ALA A 111 -6.64 -3.58 16.53
N HIS A 112 -6.05 -4.77 16.65
CA HIS A 112 -6.81 -6.03 16.64
C HIS A 112 -7.27 -6.40 18.06
N SER A 113 -8.49 -6.90 18.20
CA SER A 113 -9.04 -7.39 19.47
C SER A 113 -8.84 -8.89 19.70
N ARG A 114 -8.39 -9.63 18.68
CA ARG A 114 -8.10 -11.07 18.73
C ARG A 114 -6.84 -11.43 17.94
N PRO A 115 -6.07 -12.46 18.36
CA PRO A 115 -4.99 -13.01 17.56
C PRO A 115 -5.55 -13.68 16.29
N ARG A 116 -5.26 -13.10 15.13
CA ARG A 116 -5.75 -13.61 13.82
C ARG A 116 -4.77 -13.43 12.68
N ILE A 117 -3.53 -13.06 12.99
CA ILE A 117 -2.54 -12.71 11.97
C ILE A 117 -1.67 -13.93 11.72
N LEU A 118 -1.76 -14.45 10.51
CA LEU A 118 -0.99 -15.59 10.07
C LEU A 118 0.37 -15.13 9.54
N HIS A 119 1.41 -15.79 10.00
CA HIS A 119 2.80 -15.53 9.65
C HIS A 119 3.38 -16.69 8.86
N ALA A 120 4.45 -16.45 8.09
CA ALA A 120 5.22 -17.52 7.44
C ALA A 120 6.71 -17.22 7.54
N GLY A 121 7.48 -18.16 8.09
CA GLY A 121 8.91 -17.99 8.31
C GLY A 121 9.23 -16.95 9.39
N GLY A 122 8.36 -16.80 10.40
CA GLY A 122 8.47 -15.75 11.40
C GLY A 122 8.04 -14.40 10.83
N ASP A 123 9.00 -13.52 10.56
CA ASP A 123 8.78 -12.15 10.07
C ASP A 123 9.00 -11.99 8.56
N ALA A 124 8.81 -13.07 7.80
CA ALA A 124 9.08 -13.14 6.36
C ALA A 124 7.83 -13.48 5.52
N THR A 125 6.63 -13.22 6.07
CA THR A 125 5.35 -13.64 5.48
C THR A 125 5.18 -13.22 4.01
N GLY A 126 5.61 -11.99 3.71
CA GLY A 126 5.59 -11.43 2.36
C GLY A 126 6.43 -12.19 1.35
N SER A 127 7.65 -12.59 1.73
CA SER A 127 8.56 -13.36 0.87
C SER A 127 7.98 -14.75 0.59
N ALA A 128 7.49 -15.43 1.62
CA ALA A 128 6.88 -16.75 1.46
C ALA A 128 5.63 -16.73 0.54
N ILE A 129 4.80 -15.71 0.67
CA ILE A 129 3.62 -15.52 -0.20
C ILE A 129 4.05 -15.24 -1.64
N GLU A 130 4.98 -14.30 -1.85
CA GLU A 130 5.43 -13.92 -3.18
C GLU A 130 6.13 -15.09 -3.89
N GLU A 131 7.02 -15.80 -3.22
CA GLU A 131 7.72 -16.97 -3.78
C GLU A 131 6.74 -18.05 -4.26
N ALA A 132 5.74 -18.39 -3.44
CA ALA A 132 4.71 -19.37 -3.80
C ALA A 132 3.87 -18.90 -5.00
N LEU A 133 3.42 -17.63 -5.00
CA LEU A 133 2.61 -17.09 -6.09
C LEU A 133 3.40 -16.95 -7.39
N VAL A 134 4.68 -16.56 -7.34
CA VAL A 134 5.55 -16.52 -8.52
C VAL A 134 5.78 -17.90 -9.08
N ALA A 135 6.02 -18.91 -8.23
CA ALA A 135 6.11 -20.29 -8.67
C ALA A 135 4.81 -20.75 -9.35
N ALA A 136 3.65 -20.44 -8.76
CA ALA A 136 2.34 -20.77 -9.32
C ALA A 136 2.08 -20.08 -10.67
N VAL A 137 2.42 -18.80 -10.81
CA VAL A 137 2.28 -18.05 -12.07
C VAL A 137 3.21 -18.58 -13.15
N ARG A 138 4.47 -18.91 -12.82
CA ARG A 138 5.42 -19.51 -13.77
C ARG A 138 4.96 -20.88 -14.27
N ALA A 139 4.21 -21.62 -13.47
CA ALA A 139 3.62 -22.91 -13.84
C ALA A 139 2.28 -22.77 -14.59
N ALA A 140 1.69 -21.58 -14.64
CA ALA A 140 0.41 -21.31 -15.29
C ALA A 140 0.57 -20.81 -16.73
N ALA A 141 -0.54 -20.74 -17.48
CA ALA A 141 -0.60 -20.21 -18.83
C ALA A 141 -0.63 -18.67 -18.84
N VAL A 142 0.39 -18.03 -18.25
CA VAL A 142 0.55 -16.57 -18.17
C VAL A 142 1.79 -16.15 -18.95
N THR A 143 1.65 -15.19 -19.87
CA THR A 143 2.82 -14.55 -20.48
C THR A 143 3.31 -13.44 -19.55
N VAL A 144 4.59 -13.44 -19.19
CA VAL A 144 5.19 -12.44 -18.29
C VAL A 144 6.16 -11.55 -19.05
N LEU A 145 6.02 -10.23 -18.89
CA LEU A 145 6.96 -9.22 -19.37
C LEU A 145 7.58 -8.48 -18.18
N GLU A 146 8.78 -8.91 -17.79
CA GLU A 146 9.64 -8.20 -16.83
C GLU A 146 10.30 -6.96 -17.47
N GLU A 147 10.86 -6.07 -16.64
CA GLU A 147 11.55 -4.85 -17.07
C GLU A 147 10.73 -3.99 -18.06
N THR A 148 9.42 -3.92 -17.85
CA THR A 148 8.46 -3.26 -18.73
C THR A 148 7.60 -2.27 -17.94
N VAL A 149 7.78 -0.97 -18.23
CA VAL A 149 7.17 0.12 -17.44
C VAL A 149 5.87 0.58 -18.09
N LEU A 150 4.80 0.74 -17.31
CA LEU A 150 3.57 1.40 -17.77
C LEU A 150 3.83 2.87 -18.10
N VAL A 151 3.57 3.28 -19.34
CA VAL A 151 3.62 4.69 -19.76
C VAL A 151 2.25 5.34 -19.56
N ASP A 152 1.22 4.79 -20.21
CA ASP A 152 -0.14 5.30 -20.09
C ASP A 152 -1.20 4.29 -20.50
N LEU A 153 -2.47 4.60 -20.21
CA LEU A 153 -3.64 3.84 -20.65
C LEU A 153 -4.05 4.24 -22.07
N VAL A 154 -4.34 3.25 -22.91
CA VAL A 154 -4.87 3.46 -24.27
C VAL A 154 -6.39 3.47 -24.21
N ARG A 155 -7.02 4.44 -24.89
CA ARG A 155 -8.46 4.64 -24.84
C ARG A 155 -9.09 4.73 -26.22
N ALA A 156 -10.28 4.15 -26.35
CA ALA A 156 -11.20 4.36 -27.46
C ALA A 156 -12.49 4.99 -26.89
N GLY A 157 -12.65 6.31 -27.07
CA GLY A 157 -13.69 7.06 -26.39
C GLY A 157 -13.53 7.00 -24.86
N ALA A 158 -14.55 6.54 -24.14
CA ALA A 158 -14.51 6.42 -22.69
C ALA A 158 -13.79 5.15 -22.18
N ALA A 159 -13.72 4.11 -23.02
CA ALA A 159 -13.22 2.79 -22.64
C ALA A 159 -11.70 2.71 -22.74
N VAL A 160 -11.08 1.97 -21.82
CA VAL A 160 -9.68 1.57 -21.88
C VAL A 160 -9.57 0.30 -22.70
N THR A 161 -8.67 0.30 -23.69
CA THR A 161 -8.52 -0.78 -24.69
C THR A 161 -7.08 -1.30 -24.77
N GLY A 162 -6.24 -0.95 -23.81
CA GLY A 162 -4.84 -1.35 -23.80
C GLY A 162 -3.97 -0.45 -22.94
N VAL A 163 -2.66 -0.65 -23.08
CA VAL A 163 -1.62 0.13 -22.40
C VAL A 163 -0.48 0.43 -23.37
N ASP A 164 0.12 1.61 -23.22
CA ASP A 164 1.44 1.90 -23.79
C ASP A 164 2.50 1.61 -22.72
N VAL A 165 3.56 0.88 -23.09
CA VAL A 165 4.64 0.47 -22.18
C VAL A 165 6.00 0.88 -22.71
N LEU A 166 6.94 1.19 -21.82
CA LEU A 166 8.34 1.45 -22.13
C LEU A 166 9.14 0.18 -21.86
N ARG A 167 9.68 -0.41 -22.93
CA ARG A 167 10.49 -1.64 -22.88
C ARG A 167 11.70 -1.47 -23.80
N GLU A 168 12.90 -1.77 -23.30
CA GLU A 168 14.15 -1.66 -24.07
C GLU A 168 14.33 -0.25 -24.69
N GLY A 169 13.93 0.80 -23.97
CA GLY A 169 14.01 2.20 -24.41
C GLY A 169 13.01 2.60 -25.51
N ARG A 170 12.03 1.74 -25.82
CA ARG A 170 11.01 1.99 -26.84
C ARG A 170 9.61 1.92 -26.25
N VAL A 171 8.75 2.84 -26.68
CA VAL A 171 7.31 2.78 -26.35
C VAL A 171 6.64 1.78 -27.28
N GLN A 172 5.89 0.85 -26.70
CA GLN A 172 5.18 -0.22 -27.39
C GLN A 172 3.72 -0.22 -26.93
N ARG A 173 2.78 -0.38 -27.86
CA ARG A 173 1.36 -0.56 -27.53
C ARG A 173 1.04 -2.02 -27.31
N ILE A 174 0.23 -2.28 -26.29
CA ILE A 174 -0.36 -3.59 -26.01
C ILE A 174 -1.88 -3.40 -25.94
N ASP A 175 -2.58 -3.91 -26.94
CA ASP A 175 -4.05 -3.92 -26.95
C ASP A 175 -4.60 -4.96 -25.98
N ALA A 176 -5.74 -4.66 -25.36
CA ALA A 176 -6.41 -5.53 -24.39
C ALA A 176 -7.93 -5.30 -24.41
N ASP A 177 -8.68 -6.38 -24.17
CA ASP A 177 -10.12 -6.28 -23.89
C ASP A 177 -10.39 -5.77 -22.47
N ALA A 178 -9.44 -6.02 -21.56
CA ALA A 178 -9.48 -5.54 -20.18
C ALA A 178 -8.05 -5.26 -19.67
N VAL A 179 -7.93 -4.18 -18.89
CA VAL A 179 -6.68 -3.81 -18.19
C VAL A 179 -6.93 -3.83 -16.69
N VAL A 180 -6.06 -4.51 -15.95
CA VAL A 180 -6.09 -4.56 -14.48
C VAL A 180 -4.84 -3.87 -13.94
N LEU A 181 -5.02 -2.75 -13.25
CA LEU A 181 -3.95 -2.08 -12.52
C LEU A 181 -3.79 -2.70 -11.13
N ALA A 182 -2.60 -3.26 -10.87
CA ALA A 182 -2.18 -3.84 -9.60
C ALA A 182 -0.77 -3.34 -9.21
N THR A 183 -0.52 -2.05 -9.44
CA THR A 183 0.82 -1.44 -9.45
C THR A 183 1.38 -1.09 -8.07
N GLY A 184 0.64 -1.37 -6.99
CA GLY A 184 1.01 -0.95 -5.64
C GLY A 184 0.85 0.56 -5.40
N GLY A 185 1.37 1.04 -4.27
CA GLY A 185 1.35 2.45 -3.88
C GLY A 185 2.47 3.30 -4.49
N ALA A 186 2.72 4.46 -3.86
CA ALA A 186 3.72 5.44 -4.28
C ALA A 186 4.65 5.84 -3.13
N GLY A 187 5.31 4.86 -2.52
CA GLY A 187 6.22 5.07 -1.40
C GLY A 187 7.33 6.09 -1.67
N GLN A 188 7.79 6.15 -2.92
CA GLN A 188 8.84 7.05 -3.37
C GLN A 188 8.39 8.52 -3.49
N LEU A 189 7.16 8.86 -3.11
CA LEU A 189 6.75 10.26 -2.88
C LEU A 189 7.48 10.91 -1.71
N TYR A 190 7.96 10.11 -0.76
CA TYR A 190 8.53 10.59 0.50
C TYR A 190 9.99 10.21 0.62
N LEU A 191 10.76 11.11 1.26
CA LEU A 191 12.18 10.92 1.53
C LEU A 191 12.46 9.67 2.38
N HIS A 192 11.59 9.42 3.37
CA HIS A 192 11.66 8.24 4.23
C HIS A 192 10.47 7.33 3.95
N THR A 193 10.75 6.14 3.47
CA THR A 193 9.73 5.16 3.08
C THR A 193 10.21 3.74 3.34
N THR A 194 9.29 2.85 3.68
CA THR A 194 9.56 1.41 3.82
C THR A 194 9.33 0.65 2.52
N ASN A 195 8.93 1.35 1.47
CA ASN A 195 8.58 0.77 0.18
C ASN A 195 9.82 0.58 -0.71
N PRO A 196 9.81 -0.41 -1.61
CA PRO A 196 10.87 -0.57 -2.59
C PRO A 196 10.94 0.60 -3.57
N ALA A 197 12.06 0.71 -4.28
CA ALA A 197 12.30 1.76 -5.28
C ALA A 197 11.25 1.76 -6.42
N VAL A 198 10.62 0.62 -6.69
CA VAL A 198 9.56 0.49 -7.70
C VAL A 198 8.21 1.09 -7.29
N ALA A 199 8.00 1.54 -6.04
CA ALA A 199 6.72 2.11 -5.62
C ALA A 199 6.60 3.61 -6.00
N THR A 200 6.37 3.90 -7.28
CA THR A 200 6.34 5.26 -7.85
C THR A 200 4.96 5.74 -8.31
N GLY A 201 3.89 5.00 -7.99
CA GLY A 201 2.50 5.44 -8.26
C GLY A 201 2.08 5.40 -9.74
N ASP A 202 2.74 4.61 -10.59
CA ASP A 202 2.55 4.67 -12.05
C ASP A 202 1.11 4.39 -12.51
N GLY A 203 0.46 3.37 -11.93
CA GLY A 203 -0.92 3.04 -12.26
C GLY A 203 -1.90 4.13 -11.85
N LEU A 204 -1.71 4.73 -10.68
CA LEU A 204 -2.52 5.86 -10.22
C LEU A 204 -2.32 7.08 -11.14
N ALA A 205 -1.07 7.40 -11.51
CA ALA A 205 -0.77 8.51 -12.39
C ALA A 205 -1.37 8.34 -13.80
N ALA A 206 -1.29 7.14 -14.37
CA ALA A 206 -1.93 6.81 -15.65
C ALA A 206 -3.46 6.91 -15.56
N ALA A 207 -4.07 6.41 -14.48
CA ALA A 207 -5.49 6.51 -14.25
C ALA A 207 -5.97 7.97 -14.07
N LEU A 208 -5.18 8.81 -13.37
CA LEU A 208 -5.44 10.25 -13.25
C LEU A 208 -5.40 10.96 -14.61
N ARG A 209 -4.40 10.67 -15.45
CA ARG A 209 -4.31 11.22 -16.82
C ARG A 209 -5.49 10.77 -17.70
N ALA A 210 -5.94 9.53 -17.52
CA ALA A 210 -7.15 9.01 -18.14
C ALA A 210 -8.46 9.57 -17.54
N GLY A 211 -8.41 10.38 -16.47
CA GLY A 211 -9.61 10.92 -15.85
C GLY A 211 -10.47 9.88 -15.12
N ALA A 212 -9.85 8.79 -14.63
CA ALA A 212 -10.51 7.88 -13.71
C ALA A 212 -10.85 8.59 -12.40
N GLN A 213 -11.95 8.20 -11.77
CA GLN A 213 -12.29 8.69 -10.44
C GLN A 213 -11.31 8.14 -9.41
N THR A 214 -10.84 9.02 -8.53
CA THR A 214 -10.00 8.69 -7.38
C THR A 214 -10.69 9.12 -6.10
N ALA A 215 -10.31 8.50 -5.00
CA ALA A 215 -10.80 8.85 -3.68
C ALA A 215 -9.68 8.80 -2.64
N ASP A 216 -9.82 9.64 -1.62
CA ASP A 216 -9.14 9.49 -0.33
C ASP A 216 -7.60 9.57 -0.44
N LEU A 217 -7.10 10.28 -1.45
CA LEU A 217 -5.68 10.41 -1.77
C LEU A 217 -4.86 11.11 -0.68
N GLU A 218 -5.51 11.86 0.21
CA GLU A 218 -4.90 12.49 1.37
C GLU A 218 -4.49 11.50 2.46
N PHE A 219 -5.03 10.27 2.46
CA PHE A 219 -4.75 9.26 3.46
C PHE A 219 -3.55 8.41 3.08
N TYR A 220 -2.41 8.79 3.65
CA TYR A 220 -1.16 8.07 3.55
C TYR A 220 -0.72 7.63 4.94
N GLN A 221 -0.62 6.33 5.19
CA GLN A 221 -0.18 5.80 6.48
C GLN A 221 1.34 5.81 6.57
N PHE A 222 1.84 6.26 7.71
CA PHE A 222 3.25 6.17 8.08
C PHE A 222 3.41 5.05 9.10
N HIS A 223 4.38 4.17 8.88
CA HIS A 223 4.73 3.16 9.88
C HIS A 223 5.55 3.84 10.98
N PRO A 224 5.26 3.60 12.27
CA PRO A 224 5.95 4.26 13.37
C PRO A 224 7.41 3.82 13.55
N THR A 225 7.72 2.57 13.19
CA THR A 225 9.01 1.93 13.50
C THR A 225 9.75 1.48 12.24
N SER A 226 10.52 2.38 11.63
CA SER A 226 11.57 2.07 10.65
C SER A 226 12.94 2.30 11.32
N LEU A 227 13.92 1.41 11.10
CA LEU A 227 15.26 1.56 11.64
C LEU A 227 15.84 2.91 11.19
N ALA A 228 16.32 3.70 12.14
CA ALA A 228 17.03 4.95 11.87
C ALA A 228 18.49 4.69 11.46
N LEU A 229 18.65 3.81 10.46
CA LEU A 229 19.92 3.40 9.86
C LEU A 229 19.79 3.50 8.33
N PRO A 230 20.92 3.54 7.58
CA PRO A 230 20.88 3.52 6.13
C PRO A 230 19.99 2.38 5.59
N GLY A 231 19.09 2.71 4.68
CA GLY A 231 18.14 1.77 4.08
C GLY A 231 16.77 1.68 4.78
N GLY A 232 16.61 2.17 6.02
CA GLY A 232 15.28 2.36 6.63
C GLY A 232 14.46 1.06 6.81
N PHE A 233 15.11 -0.04 7.18
CA PHE A 233 14.46 -1.35 7.32
C PHE A 233 13.29 -1.28 8.32
N LEU A 234 12.13 -1.79 7.92
CA LEU A 234 10.94 -1.84 8.77
C LEU A 234 11.20 -2.72 10.00
N VAL A 235 10.82 -2.26 11.19
CA VAL A 235 10.68 -3.14 12.37
C VAL A 235 9.20 -3.38 12.58
N SER A 236 8.74 -4.60 12.32
CA SER A 236 7.32 -4.99 12.35
C SER A 236 6.62 -4.54 13.63
N GLU A 237 5.36 -4.15 13.47
CA GLU A 237 4.43 -3.90 14.57
C GLU A 237 4.27 -5.10 15.51
N ALA A 238 4.47 -6.31 14.98
CA ALA A 238 4.45 -7.53 15.78
C ALA A 238 5.46 -7.49 16.94
N VAL A 239 6.60 -6.78 16.82
CA VAL A 239 7.56 -6.64 17.93
C VAL A 239 6.96 -5.86 19.10
N ARG A 240 6.15 -4.83 18.83
CA ARG A 240 5.35 -4.12 19.86
C ARG A 240 4.24 -5.02 20.39
N GLY A 241 3.63 -5.84 19.52
CA GLY A 241 2.66 -6.89 19.90
C GLY A 241 3.19 -7.88 20.93
N GLU A 242 4.49 -8.17 20.89
CA GLU A 242 5.19 -9.02 21.87
C GLU A 242 5.62 -8.29 23.15
N GLY A 243 5.30 -7.00 23.29
CA GLY A 243 5.54 -6.22 24.50
C GLY A 243 6.73 -5.26 24.43
N ALA A 244 7.33 -5.04 23.26
CA ALA A 244 8.36 -4.01 23.12
C ALA A 244 7.75 -2.61 23.35
N VAL A 245 8.49 -1.75 24.04
CA VAL A 245 8.05 -0.40 24.41
C VAL A 245 8.81 0.67 23.66
N LEU A 246 8.24 1.87 23.51
CA LEU A 246 8.92 3.00 22.88
C LEU A 246 9.43 3.99 23.92
N ARG A 247 10.71 4.33 23.82
CA ARG A 247 11.42 5.23 24.74
C ARG A 247 12.02 6.42 24.01
N ASP A 248 12.04 7.57 24.65
CA ASP A 248 12.77 8.74 24.13
C ASP A 248 14.29 8.65 24.42
N ALA A 249 15.04 9.69 24.06
CA ALA A 249 16.49 9.75 24.27
C ALA A 249 16.89 9.79 25.77
N ALA A 250 15.98 10.16 26.68
CA ALA A 250 16.20 10.11 28.12
C ALA A 250 15.80 8.76 28.74
N GLY A 251 15.23 7.84 27.94
CA GLY A 251 14.77 6.53 28.38
C GLY A 251 13.33 6.51 28.91
N GLU A 252 12.58 7.62 28.79
CA GLU A 252 11.18 7.71 29.23
C GLU A 252 10.26 6.94 28.27
N ARG A 253 9.40 6.07 28.82
CA ARG A 253 8.32 5.43 28.03
C ARG A 253 7.17 6.43 27.87
N PHE A 254 7.13 7.13 26.74
CA PHE A 254 6.27 8.32 26.57
C PHE A 254 4.84 8.02 26.08
N LEU A 255 4.58 6.86 25.46
CA LEU A 255 3.26 6.58 24.86
C LEU A 255 2.14 6.36 25.87
N VAL A 256 2.46 6.02 27.11
CA VAL A 256 1.47 5.89 28.20
C VAL A 256 0.75 7.20 28.50
N GLY A 257 1.37 8.34 28.19
CA GLY A 257 0.77 9.67 28.30
C GLY A 257 0.05 10.14 27.04
N VAL A 258 0.04 9.35 25.96
CA VAL A 258 -0.52 9.72 24.64
C VAL A 258 -1.84 9.01 24.36
N HIS A 259 -1.90 7.70 24.61
CA HIS A 259 -3.07 6.88 24.32
C HIS A 259 -3.21 5.75 25.35
N PRO A 260 -4.44 5.35 25.76
CA PRO A 260 -4.64 4.26 26.72
C PRO A 260 -3.99 2.94 26.27
N ASP A 261 -4.02 2.64 24.97
CA ASP A 261 -3.39 1.43 24.41
C ASP A 261 -1.87 1.54 24.19
N ALA A 262 -1.27 2.70 24.49
CA ALA A 262 0.17 2.98 24.35
C ALA A 262 0.78 2.46 23.02
N GLU A 263 1.70 1.48 23.05
CA GLU A 263 2.35 0.90 21.88
C GLU A 263 1.42 0.11 20.95
N LEU A 264 0.23 -0.28 21.41
CA LEU A 264 -0.79 -0.97 20.60
C LEU A 264 -1.86 -0.02 20.06
N ALA A 265 -1.73 1.28 20.31
CA ALA A 265 -2.56 2.31 19.71
C ALA A 265 -2.47 2.28 18.16
N PRO A 266 -3.47 2.84 17.45
CA PRO A 266 -3.43 2.96 16.00
C PRO A 266 -2.13 3.60 15.46
N ARG A 267 -1.64 3.11 14.32
CA ARG A 267 -0.35 3.52 13.74
C ARG A 267 -0.20 5.02 13.56
N ASP A 268 -1.26 5.72 13.16
CA ASP A 268 -1.24 7.16 12.96
C ASP A 268 -0.99 7.91 14.29
N VAL A 269 -1.53 7.41 15.40
CA VAL A 269 -1.30 7.95 16.75
C VAL A 269 0.16 7.73 17.17
N VAL A 270 0.65 6.49 17.04
CA VAL A 270 2.03 6.15 17.43
C VAL A 270 3.05 6.90 16.58
N ALA A 271 2.85 6.96 15.26
CA ALA A 271 3.77 7.65 14.35
C ALA A 271 3.85 9.16 14.64
N ARG A 272 2.71 9.82 14.91
CA ARG A 272 2.68 11.23 15.34
C ARG A 272 3.40 11.44 16.67
N ALA A 273 3.12 10.60 17.66
CA ALA A 273 3.78 10.69 18.96
C ALA A 273 5.30 10.55 18.86
N ILE A 274 5.78 9.65 17.99
CA ILE A 274 7.22 9.52 17.72
C ILE A 274 7.75 10.79 17.06
N ALA A 275 7.13 11.29 15.99
CA ALA A 275 7.60 12.49 15.29
C ALA A 275 7.64 13.72 16.21
N ASP A 276 6.61 13.91 17.05
CA ASP A 276 6.57 14.97 18.05
C ASP A 276 7.68 14.81 19.08
N ARG A 277 7.93 13.58 19.55
CA ARG A 277 9.00 13.31 20.50
C ARG A 277 10.37 13.58 19.88
N MET A 278 10.61 13.11 18.65
CA MET A 278 11.83 13.39 17.88
C MET A 278 12.06 14.89 17.75
N ARG A 279 11.02 15.67 17.41
CA ARG A 279 11.10 17.14 17.33
C ARG A 279 11.51 17.76 18.67
N LEU A 280 10.95 17.31 19.79
CA LEU A 280 11.28 17.81 21.13
C LEU A 280 12.72 17.52 21.55
N GLN A 281 13.32 16.43 21.02
CA GLN A 281 14.70 16.03 21.30
C GLN A 281 15.67 16.38 20.15
N GLY A 282 15.37 17.40 19.35
CA GLY A 282 16.28 17.94 18.35
C GLY A 282 16.50 17.05 17.12
N GLY A 283 15.53 16.19 16.80
CA GLY A 283 15.56 15.29 15.64
C GLY A 283 16.22 13.93 15.90
N LEU A 284 16.72 13.68 17.11
CA LEU A 284 17.23 12.35 17.48
C LEU A 284 16.11 11.30 17.35
N PRO A 285 16.42 10.06 16.92
CA PRO A 285 15.44 8.98 16.86
C PRO A 285 14.94 8.62 18.27
N VAL A 286 13.72 8.07 18.33
CA VAL A 286 13.28 7.35 19.54
C VAL A 286 13.83 5.92 19.50
N HIS A 287 13.66 5.17 20.59
CA HIS A 287 14.16 3.81 20.68
C HIS A 287 13.01 2.81 20.92
N LEU A 288 13.00 1.73 20.14
CA LEU A 288 12.24 0.53 20.45
C LEU A 288 13.05 -0.32 21.44
N ASP A 289 12.47 -0.61 22.59
CA ASP A 289 13.05 -1.42 23.66
C ASP A 289 12.35 -2.78 23.73
N ALA A 290 13.00 -3.79 23.15
CA ALA A 290 12.52 -5.17 23.15
C ALA A 290 13.21 -6.04 24.23
N ARG A 291 14.04 -5.46 25.10
CA ARG A 291 14.91 -6.21 26.04
C ARG A 291 14.13 -6.98 27.12
N ALA A 292 12.86 -6.66 27.32
CA ALA A 292 11.97 -7.41 28.21
C ALA A 292 11.42 -8.70 27.58
N ILE A 293 11.59 -8.87 26.26
CA ILE A 293 11.17 -10.05 25.51
C ILE A 293 12.32 -11.07 25.54
N PRO A 294 12.07 -12.36 25.85
CA PRO A 294 13.13 -13.36 25.85
C PRO A 294 13.86 -13.43 24.50
N ALA A 295 15.19 -13.49 24.54
CA ALA A 295 16.03 -13.43 23.34
C ALA A 295 15.73 -14.57 22.35
N GLU A 296 15.38 -15.75 22.86
CA GLU A 296 14.95 -16.90 22.08
C GLU A 296 13.64 -16.66 21.33
N VAL A 297 12.70 -15.91 21.92
CA VAL A 297 11.45 -15.52 21.27
C VAL A 297 11.75 -14.54 20.14
N LEU A 298 12.60 -13.55 20.37
CA LEU A 298 13.01 -12.58 19.36
C LEU A 298 13.73 -13.24 18.19
N ALA A 299 14.67 -14.15 18.47
CA ALA A 299 15.44 -14.85 17.45
C ALA A 299 14.56 -15.80 16.60
N HIS A 300 13.59 -16.46 17.23
CA HIS A 300 12.69 -17.39 16.55
C HIS A 300 11.60 -16.67 15.74
N ARG A 301 10.96 -15.64 16.32
CA ARG A 301 9.81 -14.95 15.70
C ARG A 301 10.21 -13.81 14.77
N PHE A 302 11.35 -13.19 15.01
CA PHE A 302 11.82 -12.04 14.24
C PHE A 302 13.24 -12.26 13.68
N PRO A 303 13.50 -13.37 12.96
CA PRO A 303 14.84 -13.70 12.47
C PRO A 303 15.36 -12.64 11.46
N THR A 304 14.49 -12.10 10.61
CA THR A 304 14.86 -11.13 9.58
C THR A 304 15.16 -9.77 10.19
N ILE A 305 14.32 -9.28 11.12
CA ILE A 305 14.54 -8.04 11.88
C ILE A 305 15.81 -8.18 12.74
N SER A 306 16.02 -9.31 13.40
CA SER A 306 17.25 -9.57 14.17
C SER A 306 18.49 -9.52 13.28
N ALA A 307 18.42 -10.08 12.07
CA ALA A 307 19.50 -9.99 11.10
C ALA A 307 19.75 -8.55 10.63
N ALA A 308 18.68 -7.78 10.36
CA ALA A 308 18.79 -6.38 9.98
C ALA A 308 19.42 -5.52 11.08
N CYS A 309 19.03 -5.72 12.34
CA CYS A 309 19.65 -5.06 13.49
C CYS A 309 21.14 -5.40 13.58
N ARG A 310 21.52 -6.68 13.47
CA ARG A 310 22.93 -7.11 13.51
C ARG A 310 23.75 -6.53 12.37
N ALA A 311 23.20 -6.42 11.17
CA ALA A 311 23.86 -5.77 10.04
C ALA A 311 24.16 -4.29 10.32
N GLY A 312 23.33 -3.64 11.15
CA GLY A 312 23.55 -2.30 11.69
C GLY A 312 24.44 -2.24 12.94
N GLY A 313 25.00 -3.37 13.40
CA GLY A 313 25.80 -3.44 14.62
C GLY A 313 24.99 -3.43 15.93
N LEU A 314 23.69 -3.77 15.87
CA LEU A 314 22.78 -3.77 17.02
C LEU A 314 22.26 -5.19 17.32
N SER A 315 22.05 -5.49 18.60
CA SER A 315 21.31 -6.65 19.08
C SER A 315 19.87 -6.26 19.42
N LEU A 316 18.89 -6.86 18.73
CA LEU A 316 17.46 -6.65 19.04
C LEU A 316 17.11 -7.01 20.49
N ALA A 317 17.84 -7.96 21.09
CA ALA A 317 17.58 -8.44 22.44
C ALA A 317 18.28 -7.63 23.54
N ASP A 318 19.39 -6.95 23.23
CA ASP A 318 20.26 -6.32 24.24
C ASP A 318 20.31 -4.80 24.14
N ASP A 319 20.05 -4.24 22.95
CA ASP A 319 20.19 -2.82 22.66
C ASP A 319 18.84 -2.09 22.57
N LEU A 320 18.92 -0.77 22.71
CA LEU A 320 17.83 0.15 22.38
C LEU A 320 17.87 0.42 20.87
N ILE A 321 16.85 -0.01 20.14
CA ILE A 321 16.86 0.03 18.67
C ILE A 321 16.34 1.38 18.17
N PRO A 322 17.16 2.22 17.51
CA PRO A 322 16.75 3.54 17.08
C PRO A 322 15.76 3.44 15.91
N VAL A 323 14.62 4.09 16.05
CA VAL A 323 13.53 4.05 15.07
C VAL A 323 12.95 5.43 14.78
N THR A 324 12.41 5.58 13.57
CA THR A 324 11.77 6.79 13.06
C THR A 324 10.53 6.41 12.23
N PRO A 325 9.52 7.30 12.09
CA PRO A 325 8.41 7.06 11.18
C PRO A 325 8.85 7.08 9.72
N ALA A 326 8.17 6.31 8.88
CA ALA A 326 8.40 6.29 7.43
C ALA A 326 7.09 6.06 6.67
N ALA A 327 6.97 6.63 5.46
CA ALA A 327 5.82 6.40 4.59
C ALA A 327 5.69 4.91 4.26
N HIS A 328 4.47 4.37 4.34
CA HIS A 328 4.30 2.91 4.34
C HIS A 328 3.21 2.42 3.40
N TYR A 329 1.99 2.98 3.47
CA TYR A 329 0.85 2.48 2.72
C TYR A 329 -0.05 3.62 2.26
N TRP A 330 -0.50 3.60 1.00
CA TRP A 330 -1.47 4.55 0.49
C TRP A 330 -2.88 3.97 0.53
N MET A 331 -3.77 4.50 1.40
CA MET A 331 -5.15 4.01 1.53
C MET A 331 -6.07 4.53 0.41
N GLY A 332 -5.79 5.75 -0.05
CA GLY A 332 -6.42 6.32 -1.24
C GLY A 332 -5.91 5.67 -2.52
N GLY A 333 -6.63 5.91 -3.62
CA GLY A 333 -6.27 5.36 -4.91
C GLY A 333 -7.37 5.55 -5.95
N ILE A 334 -7.36 4.67 -6.95
CA ILE A 334 -8.39 4.61 -8.00
C ILE A 334 -9.68 4.08 -7.39
N ALA A 335 -10.75 4.86 -7.43
CA ALA A 335 -12.04 4.45 -6.86
C ALA A 335 -12.57 3.23 -7.63
N THR A 336 -12.99 2.21 -6.89
CA THR A 336 -13.53 0.97 -7.45
C THR A 336 -14.82 0.55 -6.76
N ASN A 337 -15.63 -0.26 -7.44
CA ASN A 337 -16.67 -1.04 -6.78
C ASN A 337 -16.07 -2.31 -6.12
N LEU A 338 -16.91 -3.15 -5.51
CA LEU A 338 -16.49 -4.39 -4.83
C LEU A 338 -15.86 -5.44 -5.75
N ASP A 339 -15.98 -5.28 -7.07
CA ASP A 339 -15.44 -6.18 -8.08
C ASP A 339 -14.22 -5.56 -8.81
N GLY A 340 -13.68 -4.47 -8.26
CA GLY A 340 -12.51 -3.76 -8.77
C GLY A 340 -12.75 -2.97 -10.06
N ARG A 341 -14.00 -2.81 -10.52
CA ARG A 341 -14.32 -1.99 -11.70
C ARG A 341 -14.13 -0.52 -11.36
N THR A 342 -13.42 0.20 -12.23
CA THR A 342 -13.23 1.65 -12.08
C THR A 342 -14.36 2.43 -12.77
N SER A 343 -14.31 3.77 -12.72
CA SER A 343 -15.21 4.63 -13.49
C SER A 343 -14.98 4.57 -15.00
N LEU A 344 -13.89 3.95 -15.47
CA LEU A 344 -13.57 3.81 -16.90
C LEU A 344 -13.89 2.38 -17.36
N PRO A 345 -14.77 2.18 -18.35
CA PRO A 345 -15.04 0.86 -18.92
C PRO A 345 -13.75 0.19 -19.41
N GLY A 346 -13.62 -1.12 -19.20
CA GLY A 346 -12.40 -1.87 -19.58
C GLY A 346 -11.23 -1.75 -18.60
N LEU A 347 -11.31 -0.86 -17.60
CA LEU A 347 -10.28 -0.68 -16.57
C LEU A 347 -10.74 -1.19 -15.21
N PHE A 348 -9.90 -2.02 -14.61
CA PHE A 348 -10.00 -2.51 -13.24
C PHE A 348 -8.79 -2.03 -12.43
N ALA A 349 -8.95 -1.93 -11.11
CA ALA A 349 -7.87 -1.67 -10.18
C ALA A 349 -8.00 -2.55 -8.93
N VAL A 350 -6.88 -3.03 -8.40
CA VAL A 350 -6.87 -3.93 -7.24
C VAL A 350 -5.59 -3.85 -6.42
N GLY A 351 -5.68 -4.15 -5.12
CA GLY A 351 -4.60 -3.93 -4.17
C GLY A 351 -4.41 -2.45 -3.87
N GLU A 352 -3.21 -2.07 -3.42
CA GLU A 352 -2.93 -0.72 -2.92
C GLU A 352 -3.14 0.43 -3.93
N VAL A 353 -3.13 0.16 -5.24
CA VAL A 353 -3.45 1.20 -6.24
C VAL A 353 -4.94 1.58 -6.24
N ALA A 354 -5.81 0.71 -5.70
CA ALA A 354 -7.25 0.90 -5.66
C ALA A 354 -7.70 1.51 -4.32
N CYS A 355 -8.78 2.27 -4.37
CA CYS A 355 -9.58 2.63 -3.21
C CYS A 355 -10.90 1.87 -3.28
N THR A 356 -10.95 0.72 -2.63
CA THR A 356 -12.18 -0.08 -2.39
C THR A 356 -13.04 0.51 -1.26
N GLY A 357 -12.42 1.38 -0.45
CA GLY A 357 -13.00 1.96 0.76
C GLY A 357 -12.81 1.13 2.03
N VAL A 358 -12.16 -0.04 1.97
CA VAL A 358 -11.91 -0.92 3.11
C VAL A 358 -11.17 -0.22 4.25
N HIS A 359 -10.12 0.55 3.92
CA HIS A 359 -9.20 1.09 4.94
C HIS A 359 -9.67 2.39 5.59
N GLY A 360 -10.68 3.05 5.02
CA GLY A 360 -11.11 4.37 5.49
C GLY A 360 -9.95 5.35 5.64
N ALA A 361 -9.87 6.04 6.77
CA ALA A 361 -8.84 7.03 7.06
C ALA A 361 -7.51 6.44 7.56
N ASN A 362 -7.48 5.15 7.92
CA ASN A 362 -6.31 4.50 8.49
C ASN A 362 -6.44 2.96 8.41
N ARG A 363 -5.47 2.33 7.76
CA ARG A 363 -5.47 0.89 7.50
C ARG A 363 -5.14 0.09 8.77
N LEU A 364 -5.97 -0.89 9.11
CA LEU A 364 -5.67 -1.90 10.14
C LEU A 364 -4.46 -2.75 9.69
N ALA A 365 -3.55 -3.04 10.62
CA ALA A 365 -2.38 -3.85 10.34
C ALA A 365 -2.78 -5.23 9.78
N SER A 366 -1.95 -5.77 8.88
CA SER A 366 -2.17 -7.07 8.21
C SER A 366 -3.42 -7.24 7.33
N ASN A 367 -4.24 -6.19 7.12
CA ASN A 367 -5.37 -6.22 6.18
C ASN A 367 -4.98 -5.97 4.70
N SER A 368 -3.83 -5.36 4.39
CA SER A 368 -3.51 -5.01 2.98
C SER A 368 -3.17 -6.21 2.10
N LEU A 369 -2.46 -7.22 2.63
CA LEU A 369 -2.24 -8.47 1.91
C LEU A 369 -3.57 -9.20 1.70
N LEU A 370 -4.44 -9.21 2.72
CA LEU A 370 -5.77 -9.79 2.61
C LEU A 370 -6.60 -9.12 1.52
N GLU A 371 -6.64 -7.78 1.50
CA GLU A 371 -7.35 -7.02 0.46
C GLU A 371 -6.85 -7.40 -0.93
N GLY A 372 -5.52 -7.47 -1.09
CA GLY A 372 -4.89 -7.87 -2.33
C GLY A 372 -5.38 -9.22 -2.85
N VAL A 373 -5.59 -10.22 -1.98
CA VAL A 373 -6.08 -11.54 -2.41
C VAL A 373 -7.60 -11.56 -2.61
N VAL A 374 -8.37 -11.03 -1.65
CA VAL A 374 -9.84 -11.07 -1.69
C VAL A 374 -10.36 -10.36 -2.93
N PHE A 375 -9.96 -9.10 -3.13
CA PHE A 375 -10.45 -8.33 -4.26
C PHE A 375 -9.86 -8.79 -5.59
N ALA A 376 -8.65 -9.38 -5.62
CA ALA A 376 -8.11 -10.00 -6.83
C ALA A 376 -8.94 -11.20 -7.29
N ARG A 377 -9.46 -12.01 -6.36
CA ARG A 377 -10.39 -13.10 -6.70
C ARG A 377 -11.69 -12.57 -7.30
N ARG A 378 -12.23 -11.49 -6.75
CA ARG A 378 -13.44 -10.84 -7.27
C ARG A 378 -13.21 -10.21 -8.65
N VAL A 379 -12.08 -9.53 -8.86
CA VAL A 379 -11.68 -9.01 -10.18
C VAL A 379 -11.56 -10.14 -11.20
N ALA A 380 -10.89 -11.23 -10.84
CA ALA A 380 -10.73 -12.37 -11.75
C ALA A 380 -12.07 -13.03 -12.14
N ALA A 381 -13.07 -13.00 -11.26
CA ALA A 381 -14.44 -13.43 -11.61
C ALA A 381 -15.15 -12.39 -12.49
N ALA A 382 -15.03 -11.10 -12.18
CA ALA A 382 -15.68 -10.02 -12.92
C ALA A 382 -15.14 -9.82 -14.34
N LEU A 383 -13.93 -10.30 -14.63
CA LEU A 383 -13.39 -10.38 -15.99
C LEU A 383 -14.19 -11.33 -16.90
N ASP A 384 -14.88 -12.33 -16.34
CA ASP A 384 -15.75 -13.22 -17.12
C ASP A 384 -17.02 -12.53 -17.60
N ASP A 385 -17.56 -11.62 -16.77
CA ASP A 385 -18.82 -10.93 -17.00
C ASP A 385 -18.65 -9.70 -17.91
N GLY A 386 -17.42 -9.38 -18.32
CA GLY A 386 -17.10 -8.22 -19.13
C GLY A 386 -17.67 -8.31 -20.54
N ALA A 387 -18.55 -7.36 -20.91
CA ALA A 387 -18.87 -7.11 -22.30
C ALA A 387 -17.57 -6.76 -23.05
N ARG A 388 -17.30 -7.46 -24.17
CA ARG A 388 -16.15 -7.17 -25.03
C ARG A 388 -16.19 -5.70 -25.42
N ALA A 389 -15.15 -4.93 -25.09
CA ALA A 389 -14.95 -3.64 -25.72
C ALA A 389 -14.92 -3.91 -27.24
N SER A 390 -15.85 -3.31 -27.98
CA SER A 390 -15.86 -3.39 -29.44
C SER A 390 -14.48 -3.02 -29.95
N SER A 391 -13.83 -3.94 -30.67
CA SER A 391 -12.53 -3.75 -31.29
C SER A 391 -12.61 -2.67 -32.37
N ALA A 392 -12.58 -1.40 -31.97
CA ALA A 392 -12.30 -0.29 -32.87
C ALA A 392 -10.78 -0.27 -33.07
N SER A 393 -10.33 -1.08 -34.03
CA SER A 393 -9.00 -1.02 -34.61
C SER A 393 -8.87 0.27 -35.41
N ASP A 394 -8.54 1.36 -34.74
CA ASP A 394 -7.69 2.39 -35.33
C ASP A 394 -6.45 2.46 -34.43
N SER A 395 -5.38 1.79 -34.85
CA SER A 395 -4.10 1.81 -34.14
C SER A 395 -3.45 3.19 -34.30
N ALA A 396 -4.00 4.19 -33.63
CA ALA A 396 -3.35 5.48 -33.48
C ALA A 396 -1.96 5.23 -32.86
N PRO A 397 -0.91 5.94 -33.27
CA PRO A 397 0.39 5.78 -32.64
C PRO A 397 0.31 6.07 -31.12
N PRO A 398 1.25 5.51 -30.32
CA PRO A 398 1.38 5.86 -28.90
C PRO A 398 1.36 7.37 -28.70
N THR A 399 0.57 7.83 -27.72
CA THR A 399 0.59 9.26 -27.39
C THR A 399 1.95 9.61 -26.80
N ALA A 400 2.61 10.64 -27.33
CA ALA A 400 3.92 11.06 -26.85
C ALA A 400 3.79 11.77 -25.49
N LEU A 401 3.99 11.03 -24.41
CA LEU A 401 4.19 11.62 -23.08
C LEU A 401 5.58 12.25 -23.03
N VAL A 402 5.62 13.57 -22.84
CA VAL A 402 6.86 14.33 -22.69
C VAL A 402 7.01 14.71 -21.21
N PRO A 403 7.85 14.00 -20.43
CA PRO A 403 8.05 14.33 -19.03
C PRO A 403 8.80 15.66 -18.90
N LEU A 404 8.65 16.30 -17.74
CA LEU A 404 9.44 17.47 -17.37
C LEU A 404 10.61 17.04 -16.50
N ALA A 405 11.75 17.70 -16.65
CA ALA A 405 12.89 17.54 -15.74
C ALA A 405 12.47 17.94 -14.32
N LEU A 406 12.79 17.07 -13.37
CA LEU A 406 12.44 17.22 -11.96
C LEU A 406 13.61 16.70 -11.11
N ASP A 407 13.87 17.37 -10.00
CA ASP A 407 14.71 16.82 -8.93
C ASP A 407 13.84 15.98 -7.99
N ARG A 408 14.01 14.65 -8.05
CA ARG A 408 13.26 13.71 -7.20
C ARG A 408 13.52 13.95 -5.71
N ALA A 409 14.74 14.29 -5.31
CA ALA A 409 15.08 14.52 -3.92
C ALA A 409 14.35 15.76 -3.39
N LEU A 410 14.30 16.83 -4.19
CA LEU A 410 13.53 18.04 -3.83
C LEU A 410 12.03 17.76 -3.73
N LEU A 411 11.45 16.96 -4.65
CA LEU A 411 10.05 16.54 -4.55
C LEU A 411 9.79 15.78 -3.25
N GLN A 412 10.66 14.83 -2.91
CA GLN A 412 10.54 13.99 -1.73
C GLN A 412 10.65 14.79 -0.44
N GLU A 413 11.58 15.74 -0.36
CA GLU A 413 11.72 16.66 0.77
C GLU A 413 10.52 17.60 0.89
N THR A 414 10.03 18.12 -0.24
CA THR A 414 8.85 18.98 -0.30
C THR A 414 7.61 18.26 0.23
N LEU A 415 7.36 17.02 -0.21
CA LEU A 415 6.22 16.24 0.27
C LEU A 415 6.41 15.78 1.72
N TRP A 416 7.62 15.40 2.13
CA TRP A 416 7.90 15.06 3.52
C TRP A 416 7.58 16.21 4.47
N THR A 417 7.96 17.43 4.09
CA THR A 417 7.79 18.63 4.94
C THR A 417 6.37 19.22 4.86
N GLY A 418 5.81 19.36 3.65
CA GLY A 418 4.54 20.07 3.45
C GLY A 418 3.29 19.17 3.43
N ALA A 419 3.45 17.88 3.10
CA ALA A 419 2.34 16.92 2.95
C ALA A 419 2.63 15.57 3.63
N GLY A 420 3.45 15.60 4.69
CA GLY A 420 3.87 14.44 5.46
C GLY A 420 2.86 14.04 6.54
N LEU A 421 3.41 13.67 7.70
CA LEU A 421 2.66 13.16 8.85
C LEU A 421 1.75 14.21 9.50
N SER A 422 2.25 15.44 9.62
CA SER A 422 1.53 16.61 10.14
C SER A 422 1.50 17.68 9.06
N ARG A 423 0.35 18.31 8.87
CA ARG A 423 0.09 19.22 7.75
C ARG A 423 -0.59 20.48 8.24
N ASP A 424 -0.44 21.58 7.52
CA ASP A 424 -1.27 22.78 7.63
C ASP A 424 -1.50 23.38 6.25
N ALA A 425 -2.41 24.35 6.13
CA ALA A 425 -2.72 25.00 4.86
C ALA A 425 -1.47 25.61 4.19
N ALA A 426 -0.62 26.28 4.97
CA ALA A 426 0.56 26.98 4.44
C ALA A 426 1.60 26.01 3.87
N GLY A 427 1.90 24.92 4.57
CA GLY A 427 2.80 23.87 4.13
C GLY A 427 2.29 23.14 2.88
N LEU A 428 0.98 22.87 2.82
CA LEU A 428 0.33 22.27 1.66
C LEU A 428 0.36 23.19 0.44
N GLU A 429 0.03 24.48 0.60
CA GLU A 429 0.08 25.46 -0.49
C GLU A 429 1.50 25.70 -1.00
N SER A 430 2.48 25.78 -0.09
CA SER A 430 3.89 25.89 -0.44
C SER A 430 4.37 24.68 -1.25
N ALA A 431 4.05 23.46 -0.78
CA ALA A 431 4.37 22.23 -1.49
C ALA A 431 3.69 22.18 -2.87
N ARG A 432 2.42 22.61 -2.96
CA ARG A 432 1.68 22.70 -4.23
C ARG A 432 2.39 23.62 -5.21
N ALA A 433 2.79 24.81 -4.77
CA ALA A 433 3.48 25.79 -5.60
C ALA A 433 4.84 25.29 -6.10
N ALA A 434 5.61 24.65 -5.21
CA ALA A 434 6.90 24.05 -5.54
C ALA A 434 6.77 22.94 -6.61
N LEU A 435 5.79 22.03 -6.45
CA LEU A 435 5.54 20.97 -7.43
C LEU A 435 4.91 21.52 -8.73
N ALA A 436 4.12 22.59 -8.68
CA ALA A 436 3.50 23.21 -9.84
C ALA A 436 4.50 23.95 -10.75
N ALA A 437 5.69 24.29 -10.24
CA ALA A 437 6.73 24.97 -11.01
C ALA A 437 7.05 24.23 -12.32
N ALA A 438 7.26 25.00 -13.39
CA ALA A 438 7.54 24.46 -14.71
C ALA A 438 8.98 23.90 -14.77
N GLY A 439 9.11 22.64 -15.19
CA GLY A 439 10.38 22.07 -15.60
C GLY A 439 10.57 22.17 -17.12
N SER A 440 11.80 22.04 -17.59
CA SER A 440 12.09 21.90 -19.02
C SER A 440 11.66 20.51 -19.52
N PRO A 441 11.22 20.35 -20.77
CA PRO A 441 10.98 19.04 -21.36
C PRO A 441 12.22 18.15 -21.26
N ALA A 442 12.00 16.87 -20.91
CA ALA A 442 13.05 15.86 -20.79
C ALA A 442 12.77 14.67 -21.71
N PRO A 443 13.80 13.90 -22.14
CA PRO A 443 13.60 12.65 -22.85
C PRO A 443 12.77 11.66 -22.02
N LEU A 444 11.93 10.88 -22.69
CA LEU A 444 11.19 9.80 -22.03
C LEU A 444 12.15 8.65 -21.69
N THR A 445 12.39 8.46 -20.40
CA THR A 445 13.16 7.36 -19.82
C THR A 445 12.38 6.79 -18.65
N ARG A 446 12.79 5.63 -18.11
CA ARG A 446 12.19 5.10 -16.88
C ARG A 446 12.23 6.13 -15.74
N ALA A 447 13.38 6.75 -15.49
CA ALA A 447 13.55 7.71 -14.40
C ALA A 447 12.66 8.94 -14.57
N THR A 448 12.67 9.57 -15.75
CA THR A 448 11.87 10.78 -16.00
C THR A 448 10.36 10.50 -16.04
N LEU A 449 9.95 9.29 -16.42
CA LEU A 449 8.56 8.85 -16.33
C LEU A 449 8.12 8.64 -14.87
N GLU A 450 8.94 7.95 -14.07
CA GLU A 450 8.70 7.79 -12.63
C GLU A 450 8.57 9.15 -11.94
N ASP A 451 9.45 10.11 -12.26
CA ASP A 451 9.41 11.47 -11.69
C ASP A 451 8.12 12.22 -12.07
N ALA A 452 7.69 12.10 -13.33
CA ALA A 452 6.44 12.69 -13.79
C ALA A 452 5.22 12.07 -13.08
N ASN A 453 5.25 10.75 -12.84
CA ASN A 453 4.19 10.04 -12.12
C ASN A 453 4.15 10.44 -10.63
N LEU A 454 5.31 10.51 -9.96
CA LEU A 454 5.43 10.98 -8.59
C LEU A 454 4.92 12.41 -8.44
N ARG A 455 5.28 13.32 -9.37
CA ARG A 455 4.76 14.69 -9.38
C ARG A 455 3.24 14.74 -9.50
N ALA A 456 2.66 13.97 -10.43
CA ALA A 456 1.20 13.91 -10.61
C ALA A 456 0.48 13.37 -9.37
N CYS A 457 1.02 12.30 -8.78
CA CYS A 457 0.51 11.71 -7.55
C CYS A 457 0.62 12.67 -6.36
N GLY A 458 1.76 13.35 -6.21
CA GLY A 458 2.01 14.33 -5.15
C GLY A 458 1.07 15.53 -5.21
N LEU A 459 0.85 16.09 -6.40
CA LEU A 459 -0.13 17.17 -6.59
C LEU A 459 -1.55 16.72 -6.26
N ALA A 460 -1.96 15.52 -6.68
CA ALA A 460 -3.27 14.98 -6.38
C ALA A 460 -3.48 14.73 -4.87
N LEU A 461 -2.44 14.24 -4.17
CA LEU A 461 -2.43 14.09 -2.72
C LEU A 461 -2.59 15.44 -2.00
N ILE A 462 -1.81 16.46 -2.41
CA ILE A 462 -1.87 17.79 -1.82
C ILE A 462 -3.25 18.42 -2.04
N ASP A 463 -3.80 18.31 -3.24
CA ASP A 463 -5.12 18.86 -3.57
C ASP A 463 -6.23 18.20 -2.73
N ALA A 464 -6.17 16.88 -2.53
CA ALA A 464 -7.09 16.19 -1.65
C ALA A 464 -6.91 16.60 -0.17
N ALA A 465 -5.65 16.78 0.27
CA ALA A 465 -5.32 17.21 1.62
C ALA A 465 -5.76 18.65 1.92
N LEU A 466 -5.69 19.56 0.94
CA LEU A 466 -6.22 20.91 1.04
C LEU A 466 -7.76 20.90 1.12
N ALA A 467 -8.41 20.03 0.35
CA ALA A 467 -9.86 19.91 0.37
C ALA A 467 -10.39 19.37 1.72
N ARG A 468 -9.60 18.58 2.46
CA ARG A 468 -9.95 18.11 3.81
C ARG A 468 -9.47 19.08 4.90
N ALA A 469 -10.39 19.90 5.41
CA ALA A 469 -10.15 20.83 6.52
C ALA A 469 -10.61 20.21 7.87
N GLU A 470 -10.06 19.05 8.22
CA GLU A 470 -10.25 18.35 9.50
C GLU A 470 -9.05 17.44 9.78
N SER A 471 -8.97 16.86 10.98
CA SER A 471 -8.04 15.77 11.29
C SER A 471 -8.79 14.47 11.52
N ARG A 472 -8.39 13.40 10.82
CA ARG A 472 -9.00 12.07 10.94
C ARG A 472 -8.01 10.98 10.50
N GLY A 473 -7.80 9.97 11.34
CA GLY A 473 -6.88 8.87 11.06
C GLY A 473 -5.50 9.37 10.64
N ALA A 474 -5.00 8.89 9.48
CA ALA A 474 -3.69 9.24 8.96
C ALA A 474 -3.59 10.66 8.35
N HIS A 475 -4.71 11.37 8.21
CA HIS A 475 -4.70 12.77 7.80
C HIS A 475 -4.78 13.68 9.03
N HIS A 476 -3.69 14.39 9.33
CA HIS A 476 -3.60 15.29 10.47
C HIS A 476 -3.27 16.72 10.04
N ARG A 477 -4.20 17.64 10.32
CA ARG A 477 -4.13 19.07 10.05
C ARG A 477 -3.96 19.81 11.37
N THR A 478 -2.81 20.43 11.61
CA THR A 478 -2.54 21.16 12.87
C THR A 478 -3.40 22.42 13.00
N ASP A 479 -3.81 23.01 11.87
CA ASP A 479 -4.76 24.12 11.77
C ASP A 479 -6.23 23.68 11.84
N HIS A 480 -6.51 22.38 11.72
CA HIS A 480 -7.83 21.76 11.93
C HIS A 480 -7.69 20.46 12.75
N PRO A 481 -7.36 20.55 14.05
CA PRO A 481 -6.88 19.40 14.83
C PRO A 481 -7.97 18.37 15.19
N HIS A 482 -9.24 18.69 14.93
CA HIS A 482 -10.38 17.84 15.29
C HIS A 482 -11.09 17.28 14.05
N PRO A 483 -11.72 16.09 14.17
CA PRO A 483 -12.62 15.59 13.14
C PRO A 483 -13.86 16.48 13.02
N SER A 484 -14.35 16.64 11.80
CA SER A 484 -15.67 17.21 11.52
C SER A 484 -16.77 16.32 12.09
N ALA A 485 -17.89 16.95 12.52
CA ALA A 485 -19.05 16.24 13.06
C ALA A 485 -19.68 15.28 12.04
N SER A 486 -19.66 15.65 10.76
CA SER A 486 -20.10 14.78 9.66
C SER A 486 -18.89 14.25 8.90
N ALA A 487 -18.80 12.93 8.80
CA ALA A 487 -17.76 12.26 8.04
C ALA A 487 -17.99 12.45 6.52
N TYR A 488 -16.92 12.68 5.78
CA TYR A 488 -16.93 12.79 4.33
C TYR A 488 -15.67 12.17 3.71
N ARG A 489 -15.78 11.77 2.44
CA ARG A 489 -14.67 11.37 1.58
C ARG A 489 -14.29 12.51 0.65
N VAL A 490 -13.05 12.48 0.16
CA VAL A 490 -12.59 13.42 -0.86
C VAL A 490 -12.45 12.65 -2.18
N ALA A 491 -13.33 12.94 -3.14
CA ALA A 491 -13.31 12.36 -4.48
C ALA A 491 -12.69 13.37 -5.47
N GLY A 492 -11.41 13.18 -5.79
CA GLY A 492 -10.57 14.22 -6.41
C GLY A 492 -10.40 15.42 -5.47
N THR A 493 -11.16 16.49 -5.70
CA THR A 493 -11.20 17.69 -4.83
C THR A 493 -12.58 17.95 -4.22
N ARG A 494 -13.56 17.08 -4.50
CA ARG A 494 -14.95 17.25 -4.05
C ARG A 494 -15.20 16.46 -2.78
N LYS A 495 -15.87 17.09 -1.80
CA LYS A 495 -16.39 16.40 -0.61
C LYS A 495 -17.64 15.61 -0.99
N VAL A 496 -17.63 14.31 -0.73
CA VAL A 496 -18.78 13.43 -0.94
C VAL A 496 -19.14 12.76 0.38
N ALA A 497 -20.44 12.56 0.60
CA ALA A 497 -20.90 11.84 1.79
C ALA A 497 -20.35 10.41 1.80
N VAL A 498 -20.01 9.90 2.98
CA VAL A 498 -19.70 8.47 3.15
C VAL A 498 -21.02 7.71 2.92
N PRO A 499 -21.11 6.79 1.95
CA PRO A 499 -22.28 5.95 1.82
C PRO A 499 -22.49 5.18 3.13
N CYS A 500 -23.72 5.20 3.66
CA CYS A 500 -24.08 4.50 4.90
C CYS A 500 -23.79 3.00 4.84
#